data_AF-A0AAV2HMG7-F1
#
_entry.id   AF-A0AAV2HMG7-F1
#
_cell.length_a   1.000
_cell.length_b   1.000
_cell.length_c   1.000
_cell.angle_alpha   90.00
_cell.angle_beta   90.00
_cell.angle_gamma   90.00
#
_symmetry.space_group_name_H-M   'P 1'
#
loop_
_entity.id
_entity.type
_entity.pdbx_description
1 polymer ?
#
loop_
_entity_poly.entity_id
_entity_poly.type
_entity_poly.pdbx_seq_one_letter_code
_entity_poly.pdbx_strand_id
1 'polypeptide(L)'
;MEYCNVNFTDGKLAEPLSEVEINATNNVVFVMNKLAWLGARREPITGQFKWEVSNQTLAYSKLQLSSSSTPEDCILIQNGDAKNSDCNKSYSFVCETEITKCNSVMTDALSLSNNCFK
;
A
#
# COMPACT_ATOMS: atom_id res chain seq x y z
N MET A 1 4.53 -7.33 9.37
CA MET A 1 4.65 -6.13 8.53
C MET A 1 5.04 -4.93 9.39
N GLU A 2 6.16 -5.01 10.11
CA GLU A 2 6.54 -3.97 11.09
C GLU A 2 7.55 -2.95 10.56
N TYR A 3 8.14 -3.21 9.38
CA TYR A 3 9.25 -2.41 8.88
C TYR A 3 8.94 -0.91 8.81
N CYS A 4 7.78 -0.53 8.28
CA CYS A 4 7.42 0.88 8.14
C CYS A 4 7.33 1.59 9.49
N ASN A 5 6.71 0.96 10.49
CA ASN A 5 6.56 1.52 11.84
C ASN A 5 7.90 1.63 12.57
N VAL A 6 8.79 0.66 12.37
CA VAL A 6 10.12 0.66 13.01
C VAL A 6 11.07 1.71 12.39
N ASN A 7 10.95 1.97 11.09
CA ASN A 7 11.92 2.79 10.35
C ASN A 7 11.43 4.22 10.09
N PHE A 8 10.13 4.47 10.19
CA PHE A 8 9.52 5.77 9.94
C PHE A 8 8.59 6.13 11.09
N THR A 9 8.74 7.33 11.64
CA THR A 9 7.85 7.86 12.68
C THR A 9 6.41 7.80 12.19
N ASP A 10 5.51 7.15 12.92
CA ASP A 10 4.11 6.94 12.51
C ASP A 10 3.95 6.22 11.15
N GLY A 11 4.99 5.46 10.76
CA GLY A 11 5.04 4.74 9.51
C GLY A 11 4.12 3.51 9.50
N LYS A 12 3.43 3.31 8.40
CA LYS A 12 2.63 2.10 8.14
C LYS A 12 2.74 1.71 6.67
N LEU A 13 2.22 0.54 6.30
CA LEU A 13 2.05 0.22 4.89
C LEU A 13 1.07 1.22 4.25
N ALA A 14 1.30 1.57 3.00
CA ALA A 14 0.50 2.58 2.31
C ALA A 14 -1.00 2.19 2.24
N GLU A 15 -1.86 3.12 2.62
CA GLU A 15 -3.32 3.02 2.62
C GLU A 15 -3.92 4.18 1.79
N PRO A 16 -3.64 4.28 0.48
CA PRO A 16 -4.09 5.41 -0.32
C PRO A 16 -5.62 5.49 -0.34
N LEU A 17 -6.18 6.60 0.18
CA LEU A 17 -7.62 6.81 0.35
C LEU A 17 -8.22 7.68 -0.76
N SER A 18 -7.38 8.36 -1.54
CA SER A 18 -7.78 9.21 -2.66
C SER A 18 -7.12 8.81 -3.98
N GLU A 19 -7.72 9.17 -5.11
CA GLU A 19 -7.13 8.94 -6.44
C GLU A 19 -5.74 9.58 -6.57
N VAL A 20 -5.52 10.71 -5.90
CA VAL A 20 -4.24 11.40 -5.91
C VAL A 20 -3.17 10.57 -5.18
N GLU A 21 -3.49 10.00 -4.02
CA GLU A 21 -2.58 9.10 -3.27
C GLU A 21 -2.36 7.77 -3.97
N ILE A 22 -3.40 7.24 -4.63
CA ILE A 22 -3.28 6.08 -5.51
C ILE A 22 -2.26 6.36 -6.61
N ASN A 23 -2.34 7.52 -7.26
CA ASN A 23 -1.39 7.93 -8.30
C ASN A 23 0.03 8.14 -7.75
N ALA A 24 0.17 8.71 -6.55
CA ALA A 24 1.49 8.84 -5.90
C ALA A 24 2.10 7.47 -5.61
N THR A 25 1.33 6.56 -5.02
CA THR A 25 1.74 5.18 -4.74
C THR A 25 2.14 4.45 -6.04
N ASN A 26 1.34 4.62 -7.10
CA ASN A 26 1.65 4.07 -8.42
C ASN A 26 2.95 4.59 -9.00
N ASN A 27 3.23 5.88 -8.86
CA ASN A 27 4.46 6.47 -9.37
C ASN A 27 5.70 5.93 -8.64
N VAL A 28 5.64 5.75 -7.31
CA VAL A 28 6.74 5.10 -6.55
C VAL A 28 7.01 3.71 -7.10
N VAL A 29 5.98 2.89 -7.23
CA VAL A 29 6.11 1.49 -7.67
C VAL A 29 6.55 1.39 -9.13
N PHE A 30 6.05 2.29 -9.99
CA PHE A 30 6.43 2.37 -11.40
C PHE A 30 7.91 2.71 -11.57
N VAL A 31 8.41 3.73 -10.84
CA VAL A 31 9.83 4.11 -10.87
C VAL A 31 10.73 2.98 -10.42
N MET A 32 10.30 2.21 -9.41
CA MET A 32 11.05 1.06 -8.91
C MET A 32 10.97 -0.18 -9.81
N ASN A 33 9.99 -0.24 -10.73
CA ASN A 33 9.68 -1.41 -11.56
C ASN A 33 9.54 -2.70 -10.73
N LYS A 34 8.73 -2.64 -9.67
CA LYS A 34 8.48 -3.76 -8.73
C LYS A 34 6.99 -4.06 -8.58
N LEU A 35 6.70 -5.20 -7.97
CA LEU A 35 5.41 -5.45 -7.32
C LEU A 35 5.57 -5.05 -5.85
N ALA A 36 4.62 -4.29 -5.32
CA ALA A 36 4.70 -3.82 -3.95
C ALA A 36 3.40 -4.06 -3.18
N TRP A 37 3.52 -4.60 -1.97
CA TRP A 37 2.43 -4.70 -1.02
C TRP A 37 1.96 -3.32 -0.56
N LEU A 38 0.64 -3.21 -0.37
CA LEU A 38 -0.04 -2.11 0.30
C LEU A 38 -0.60 -2.61 1.63
N GLY A 39 -1.11 -1.70 2.45
CA GLY A 39 -1.67 -2.01 3.76
C GLY A 39 -3.07 -2.63 3.73
N ALA A 40 -3.52 -3.22 2.62
CA ALA A 40 -4.84 -3.82 2.52
C ALA A 40 -4.79 -5.35 2.59
N ARG A 41 -5.70 -5.91 3.39
CA ARG A 41 -5.90 -7.35 3.55
C ARG A 41 -7.38 -7.71 3.47
N ARG A 42 -7.67 -8.91 2.96
CA ARG A 42 -9.01 -9.47 2.98
C ARG A 42 -9.41 -9.78 4.43
N GLU A 43 -10.53 -9.24 4.87
CA GLU A 43 -11.12 -9.57 6.15
C GLU A 43 -11.77 -10.97 6.07
N PRO A 44 -11.42 -11.93 6.94
CA PRO A 44 -11.87 -13.32 6.80
C PRO A 44 -13.38 -13.52 6.92
N ILE A 45 -14.08 -12.63 7.64
CA ILE A 45 -15.51 -12.79 7.94
C ILE A 45 -16.37 -12.23 6.82
N THR A 46 -16.15 -10.97 6.42
CA THR A 46 -16.94 -10.32 5.37
C THR A 46 -16.41 -10.60 3.96
N GLY A 47 -15.16 -11.06 3.85
CA GLY A 47 -14.48 -11.22 2.57
C GLY A 47 -14.11 -9.90 1.88
N GLN A 48 -14.35 -8.75 2.52
CA GLN A 48 -14.01 -7.43 2.00
C GLN A 48 -12.52 -7.13 2.21
N PHE A 49 -11.91 -6.39 1.29
CA PHE A 49 -10.59 -5.83 1.52
C PHE A 49 -10.69 -4.57 2.37
N LYS A 50 -9.88 -4.52 3.42
CA LYS A 50 -9.78 -3.38 4.32
C LYS A 50 -8.33 -2.98 4.50
N TRP A 51 -8.13 -1.69 4.66
CA TRP A 51 -6.87 -1.12 5.13
C TRP A 51 -6.63 -1.56 6.58
N GLU A 52 -5.46 -2.10 6.89
CA GLU A 52 -5.17 -2.75 8.18
C GLU A 52 -5.19 -1.78 9.37
N VAL A 53 -4.70 -0.56 9.19
CA VAL A 53 -4.61 0.45 10.25
C VAL A 53 -5.87 1.29 10.32
N SER A 54 -6.33 1.85 9.20
CA SER A 54 -7.54 2.70 9.20
C SER A 54 -8.85 1.92 9.27
N ASN A 55 -8.83 0.61 9.03
CA ASN A 55 -10.00 -0.28 8.96
C ASN A 55 -11.06 0.15 7.92
N GLN A 56 -10.71 1.08 7.03
CA GLN A 56 -11.58 1.55 5.96
C GLN A 56 -11.63 0.49 4.85
N THR A 57 -12.80 0.33 4.24
CA THR A 57 -12.96 -0.55 3.09
C THR A 57 -12.17 -0.01 1.91
N LEU A 58 -11.43 -0.89 1.24
CA LEU A 58 -10.67 -0.56 0.04
C LEU A 58 -11.61 -0.06 -1.07
N ALA A 59 -11.50 1.23 -1.42
CA ALA A 59 -12.29 1.87 -2.47
C ALA A 59 -11.57 1.88 -3.84
N TYR A 60 -10.78 0.84 -4.14
CA TYR A 60 -9.95 0.80 -5.34
C TYR A 60 -10.77 0.32 -6.54
N SER A 61 -11.22 1.25 -7.38
CA SER A 61 -12.13 0.97 -8.51
C SER A 61 -11.54 0.06 -9.61
N LYS A 62 -10.21 -0.07 -9.67
CA LYS A 62 -9.48 -0.92 -10.63
C LYS A 62 -8.86 -2.18 -10.02
N LEU A 63 -9.36 -2.66 -8.87
CA LEU A 63 -8.85 -3.88 -8.27
C LEU A 63 -9.14 -5.10 -9.16
N GLN A 64 -8.09 -5.74 -9.67
CA GLN A 64 -8.20 -6.99 -10.40
C GLN A 64 -8.08 -8.17 -9.43
N LEU A 65 -9.22 -8.82 -9.15
CA LEU A 65 -9.23 -10.03 -8.34
C LEU A 65 -8.66 -11.21 -9.13
N SER A 66 -7.65 -11.87 -8.57
CA SER A 66 -7.15 -13.16 -9.03
C SER A 66 -8.24 -14.22 -8.86
N SER A 67 -8.32 -15.17 -9.79
CA SER A 67 -9.22 -16.33 -9.71
C SER A 67 -8.92 -17.25 -8.52
N SER A 68 -7.72 -17.18 -7.94
CA SER A 68 -7.26 -17.98 -6.80
C SER A 68 -7.32 -17.20 -5.49
N SER A 69 -8.44 -16.52 -5.22
CA SER A 69 -8.59 -15.74 -3.98
C SER A 69 -8.66 -16.63 -2.75
N THR A 70 -7.79 -16.39 -1.78
CA THR A 70 -7.82 -17.04 -0.46
C THR A 70 -8.46 -16.13 0.59
N PRO A 71 -8.91 -16.67 1.75
CA PRO A 71 -9.52 -15.88 2.83
C PRO A 71 -8.61 -14.79 3.40
N GLU A 72 -7.30 -14.88 3.18
CA GLU A 72 -6.30 -13.99 3.77
C GLU A 72 -5.49 -13.23 2.73
N ASP A 73 -6.02 -12.99 1.53
CA ASP A 73 -5.21 -12.31 0.51
C ASP A 73 -4.83 -10.89 0.94
N CYS A 74 -3.61 -10.49 0.60
CA CYS A 74 -3.11 -9.12 0.68
C CYS A 74 -3.22 -8.43 -0.67
N ILE A 75 -3.23 -7.10 -0.68
CA ILE A 75 -3.23 -6.29 -1.88
C ILE A 75 -1.82 -5.83 -2.22
N LEU A 76 -1.42 -6.08 -3.46
CA LEU A 76 -0.24 -5.50 -4.06
C LEU A 76 -0.61 -4.67 -5.28
N ILE A 77 0.33 -3.84 -5.71
CA ILE A 77 0.19 -3.01 -6.90
C ILE A 77 1.33 -3.30 -7.88
N GLN A 78 0.99 -3.26 -9.16
CA GLN A 78 1.91 -3.47 -10.27
C GLN A 78 1.49 -2.58 -11.44
N ASN A 79 2.32 -1.60 -11.80
CA ASN A 79 2.10 -0.74 -12.97
C ASN A 79 0.71 -0.08 -13.05
N GLY A 80 0.16 0.42 -11.94
CA GLY A 80 -1.18 1.02 -11.92
C GLY A 80 -2.30 0.09 -11.48
N ASP A 81 -2.09 -1.23 -11.60
CA ASP A 81 -3.11 -2.23 -11.33
C ASP A 81 -2.93 -2.83 -9.93
N ALA A 82 -3.99 -2.76 -9.12
CA ALA A 82 -4.05 -3.46 -7.85
C ALA A 82 -4.49 -4.91 -8.07
N LYS A 83 -3.82 -5.85 -7.39
CA LYS A 83 -4.11 -7.30 -7.43
C LYS A 83 -4.05 -7.88 -6.03
N ASN A 84 -4.79 -8.94 -5.78
CA ASN A 84 -4.66 -9.72 -4.56
C ASN A 84 -3.64 -10.86 -4.72
N SER A 85 -2.93 -11.22 -3.66
CA SER A 85 -2.08 -12.41 -3.61
C SER A 85 -1.95 -12.92 -2.18
N ASP A 86 -1.43 -14.14 -2.04
CA ASP A 86 -1.09 -14.73 -0.74
C ASP A 86 -0.09 -13.84 0.01
N CYS A 87 -0.47 -13.36 1.20
CA CYS A 87 0.34 -12.49 2.05
C CYS A 87 1.71 -13.11 2.41
N ASN A 88 1.86 -14.43 2.34
CA ASN A 88 3.11 -15.12 2.67
C ASN A 88 4.18 -14.97 1.56
N LYS A 89 3.84 -14.40 0.40
CA LYS A 89 4.81 -14.14 -0.66
C LYS A 89 5.69 -12.94 -0.34
N SER A 90 6.95 -13.05 -0.73
CA SER A 90 7.92 -11.98 -0.60
C SER A 90 7.88 -11.05 -1.82
N TYR A 91 7.37 -9.84 -1.62
CA TYR A 91 7.43 -8.73 -2.57
C TYR A 91 7.98 -7.48 -1.87
N SER A 92 8.28 -6.43 -2.64
CA SER A 92 8.50 -5.11 -2.07
C SER A 92 7.23 -4.62 -1.36
N PHE A 93 7.31 -3.50 -0.66
CA PHE A 93 6.17 -2.87 -0.02
C PHE A 93 6.34 -1.36 -0.09
N VAL A 94 5.23 -0.62 -0.04
CA VAL A 94 5.24 0.84 0.05
C VAL A 94 4.89 1.23 1.48
N CYS A 95 5.72 2.06 2.09
CA CYS A 95 5.40 2.71 3.36
C CYS A 95 4.78 4.08 3.13
N GLU A 96 3.84 4.45 3.98
CA GLU A 96 3.39 5.83 4.15
C GLU A 96 3.63 6.34 5.58
N THR A 97 3.80 7.65 5.71
CA THR A 97 4.02 8.34 6.99
C THR A 97 3.45 9.75 6.92
N GLU A 98 2.97 10.28 8.04
CA GLU A 98 2.51 11.67 8.12
C GLU A 98 3.67 12.67 8.00
N ILE A 99 3.42 13.79 7.31
CA ILE A 99 4.42 14.85 7.08
C ILE A 99 4.45 15.81 8.26
N THR A 100 5.56 15.81 8.99
CA THR A 100 6.10 17.05 9.57
C THR A 100 7.34 17.56 8.84
N LYS A 101 8.05 16.70 8.09
CA LYS A 101 9.06 16.97 7.05
C LYS A 101 9.34 15.63 6.34
N CYS A 102 9.07 15.48 5.04
CA CYS A 102 9.71 14.39 4.29
C CYS A 102 11.21 14.68 4.33
N ASN A 103 11.92 14.05 5.27
CA ASN A 103 13.28 14.43 5.60
C ASN A 103 14.17 14.18 4.36
N SER A 104 15.20 14.99 4.15
CA SER A 104 16.15 14.86 3.03
C SER A 104 16.88 13.50 2.96
N VAL A 105 16.68 12.64 3.96
CA VAL A 105 17.17 11.26 4.06
C VAL A 105 16.36 10.29 3.21
N MET A 106 15.11 10.58 2.88
CA MET A 106 14.31 9.77 1.98
C MET A 106 14.63 10.11 0.52
N THR A 107 15.78 9.68 0.02
CA THR A 107 15.98 9.59 -1.44
C THR A 107 14.90 8.67 -2.00
N ASP A 108 14.28 9.08 -3.10
CA ASP A 108 13.22 8.36 -3.84
C ASP A 108 11.79 8.38 -3.24
N ALA A 109 11.52 9.19 -2.21
CA ALA A 109 10.16 9.36 -1.69
C ALA A 109 9.34 10.43 -2.44
N LEU A 110 8.03 10.21 -2.54
CA LEU A 110 7.06 11.20 -3.03
C LEU A 110 6.26 11.79 -1.87
N SER A 111 6.07 13.11 -1.84
CA SER A 111 5.25 13.81 -0.83
C SER A 111 3.93 14.30 -1.42
N LEU A 112 2.80 13.98 -0.80
CA LEU A 112 1.48 14.41 -1.25
C LEU A 112 0.47 14.44 -0.09
N SER A 113 -0.38 15.47 -0.02
CA SER A 113 -1.53 15.54 0.91
C SER A 113 -1.18 15.23 2.36
N ASN A 114 -0.10 15.81 2.90
CA ASN A 114 0.41 15.54 4.25
C ASN A 114 0.94 14.12 4.48
N ASN A 115 1.19 13.33 3.42
CA ASN A 115 1.79 11.98 3.50
C ASN A 115 3.07 11.85 2.65
N CYS A 116 4.09 11.14 3.13
CA CYS A 116 5.25 10.71 2.32
C CYS A 116 5.13 9.22 1.97
N PHE A 117 5.42 8.86 0.72
CA PHE A 117 5.40 7.48 0.21
C PHE A 117 6.82 7.05 -0.19
N LYS A 118 7.25 5.86 0.24
CA LYS A 118 8.56 5.28 -0.09
C LYS A 118 8.50 3.76 -0.28
#